data_AF-A0A9D2DG99-F1
#
_entry.id   AF-A0A9D2DG99-F1
#
_cell.length_a   1.000
_cell.length_b   1.000
_cell.length_c   1.000
_cell.angle_alpha   90.00
_cell.angle_beta   90.00
_cell.angle_gamma   90.00
#
_symmetry.space_group_name_H-M   'P 1'
#
loop_
_entity.id
_entity.type
_entity.pdbx_description
1 polymer ?
#
loop_
_entity_poly.entity_id
_entity_poly.type
_entity_poly.pdbx_seq_one_letter_code
_entity_poly.pdbx_strand_id
1 'polypeptide(L)'
;MNCDFKSIISQFQIDGNFIKAEAYGCGHINDTYAVYLDKAGAVYRVLLQRINSNIFSDVDGLMNNILGVTSYLREKIAARGGDPDRETLTVIKTKDGAPYYKDAEGGCWRVYVFIEDTITLQSARTNDDLISCGSAFGGFLRDLADYKAETLAEVIPDFHNTPKRMEALKKAIAEDKMGRAASVKDEIDFALARNELASKITDALSAGTIPLRVTHNDTKLNNTLVDAETQECICVIDLDTVMPGSALYDYGDAIRFSASTGAEDETDLTKVNFDLGLFEAFTKGYIEASGGSLTNGEMSLMPTAAMIMTFECGIRFLTDYLEGDTYFKIHRPNHNLDRCRTQFKLVADMEMKYNDMESVVEKIKKNSGNER
;
A
#
# COMPACT_ATOMS: atom_id res chain seq x y z
N MET A 1 -24.54 16.02 4.48
CA MET A 1 -25.38 15.68 3.31
C MET A 1 -25.83 14.23 3.46
N ASN A 2 -27.13 13.95 3.37
CA ASN A 2 -27.60 12.56 3.27
C ASN A 2 -27.32 12.09 1.84
N CYS A 3 -26.35 11.21 1.67
CA CYS A 3 -26.09 10.56 0.39
C CYS A 3 -27.26 9.62 0.06
N ASP A 4 -27.84 9.72 -1.14
CA ASP A 4 -28.89 8.80 -1.61
C ASP A 4 -28.27 7.51 -2.14
N PHE A 5 -27.84 6.65 -1.22
CA PHE A 5 -27.23 5.36 -1.53
C PHE A 5 -28.15 4.46 -2.38
N LYS A 6 -29.46 4.57 -2.22
CA LYS A 6 -30.43 3.76 -2.97
C LYS A 6 -30.44 4.16 -4.45
N SER A 7 -30.40 5.45 -4.75
CA SER A 7 -30.30 5.94 -6.13
C SER A 7 -28.97 5.53 -6.77
N ILE A 8 -27.86 5.69 -6.04
CA ILE A 8 -26.51 5.34 -6.51
C ILE A 8 -26.41 3.84 -6.81
N ILE A 9 -26.79 2.97 -5.86
CA ILE A 9 -26.65 1.52 -6.05
C ILE A 9 -27.51 1.01 -7.20
N SER A 10 -28.64 1.67 -7.49
CA SER A 10 -29.53 1.31 -8.59
C SER A 10 -28.93 1.52 -9.99
N GLN A 11 -27.80 2.21 -10.09
CA GLN A 11 -27.06 2.39 -11.35
C GLN A 11 -26.15 1.21 -11.69
N PHE A 12 -25.94 0.29 -10.75
CA PHE A 12 -25.06 -0.87 -10.91
C PHE A 12 -25.81 -2.15 -11.29
N GLN A 13 -25.10 -3.11 -11.86
CA GLN A 13 -25.59 -4.44 -12.21
C GLN A 13 -25.74 -5.32 -10.96
N ILE A 14 -26.64 -4.92 -10.07
CA ILE A 14 -26.85 -5.51 -8.76
C ILE A 14 -28.31 -5.92 -8.64
N ASP A 15 -28.55 -7.16 -8.23
CA ASP A 15 -29.88 -7.70 -8.02
C ASP A 15 -30.38 -7.48 -6.58
N GLY A 16 -31.68 -7.34 -6.41
CA GLY A 16 -32.30 -7.28 -5.08
C GLY A 16 -32.61 -5.87 -4.57
N ASN A 17 -33.29 -5.83 -3.44
CA ASN A 17 -33.82 -4.60 -2.86
C ASN A 17 -32.84 -4.02 -1.84
N PHE A 18 -32.53 -2.73 -1.96
CA PHE A 18 -31.74 -2.00 -0.98
C PHE A 18 -32.39 -2.07 0.41
N ILE A 19 -31.61 -2.48 1.42
CA ILE A 19 -32.02 -2.48 2.84
C ILE A 19 -31.42 -1.27 3.55
N LYS A 20 -30.08 -1.20 3.60
CA LYS A 20 -29.33 -0.14 4.30
C LYS A 20 -27.92 -0.02 3.75
N ALA A 21 -27.28 1.11 4.03
CA ALA A 21 -25.85 1.31 3.88
C ALA A 21 -25.27 1.79 5.21
N GLU A 22 -24.10 1.29 5.57
CA GLU A 22 -23.37 1.72 6.77
C GLU A 22 -21.91 1.98 6.43
N ALA A 23 -21.30 2.96 7.09
CA ALA A 23 -19.87 3.23 6.93
C ALA A 23 -19.08 1.97 7.29
N TYR A 24 -18.08 1.63 6.48
CA TYR A 24 -17.33 0.39 6.61
C TYR A 24 -15.83 0.61 6.51
N GLY A 25 -15.08 -0.06 7.38
CA GLY A 25 -13.62 -0.02 7.41
C GLY A 25 -13.02 1.20 8.10
N CYS A 26 -11.69 1.29 8.05
CA CYS A 26 -10.88 2.33 8.70
C CYS A 26 -10.12 3.21 7.67
N GLY A 27 -10.47 3.12 6.38
CA GLY A 27 -9.77 3.83 5.31
C GLY A 27 -9.79 5.35 5.48
N HIS A 28 -8.74 6.02 4.98
CA HIS A 28 -8.56 7.48 5.13
C HIS A 28 -8.74 8.27 3.82
N ILE A 29 -8.81 7.57 2.67
CA ILE A 29 -8.82 8.19 1.35
C ILE A 29 -10.24 8.27 0.78
N ASN A 30 -10.88 7.12 0.58
CA ASN A 30 -12.23 7.02 0.00
C ASN A 30 -13.30 6.83 1.09
N ASP A 31 -14.50 7.35 0.85
CA ASP A 31 -15.66 7.02 1.69
C ASP A 31 -16.16 5.62 1.33
N THR A 32 -16.12 4.70 2.29
CA THR A 32 -16.44 3.29 2.06
C THR A 32 -17.68 2.86 2.84
N TYR A 33 -18.59 2.13 2.19
CA TYR A 33 -19.86 1.70 2.75
C TYR A 33 -20.14 0.23 2.43
N ALA A 34 -20.60 -0.53 3.43
CA ALA A 34 -21.22 -1.83 3.21
C ALA A 34 -22.70 -1.62 2.90
N VAL A 35 -23.14 -2.04 1.72
CA VAL A 35 -24.53 -1.92 1.27
C VAL A 35 -25.20 -3.29 1.32
N TYR A 36 -26.27 -3.41 2.11
CA TYR A 36 -27.01 -4.65 2.30
C TYR A 36 -28.23 -4.69 1.37
N LEU A 37 -28.41 -5.81 0.69
CA LEU A 37 -29.44 -6.04 -0.32
C LEU A 37 -30.18 -7.36 -0.03
N ASP A 38 -31.49 -7.37 -0.26
CA ASP A 38 -32.33 -8.58 -0.22
C ASP A 38 -32.58 -9.10 -1.64
N LYS A 39 -32.04 -10.28 -1.95
CA LYS A 39 -32.36 -11.03 -3.17
C LYS A 39 -33.21 -12.24 -2.81
N ALA A 40 -34.52 -12.10 -3.03
CA ALA A 40 -35.50 -13.17 -2.85
C ALA A 40 -35.49 -13.84 -1.46
N GLY A 41 -35.31 -13.04 -0.40
CA GLY A 41 -35.25 -13.48 0.99
C GLY A 41 -33.83 -13.76 1.50
N ALA A 42 -32.82 -13.77 0.62
CA ALA A 42 -31.42 -13.90 1.00
C ALA A 42 -30.75 -12.53 1.07
N VAL A 43 -30.26 -12.17 2.26
CA VAL A 43 -29.51 -10.92 2.47
C VAL A 43 -28.04 -11.14 2.10
N TYR A 44 -27.51 -10.25 1.28
CA TYR A 44 -26.09 -10.19 0.95
C TYR A 44 -25.62 -8.73 0.94
N ARG A 45 -24.31 -8.51 0.83
CA ARG A 45 -23.74 -7.16 0.79
C ARG A 45 -22.74 -6.97 -0.33
N VAL A 46 -22.55 -5.71 -0.69
CA VAL A 46 -21.54 -5.21 -1.62
C VAL A 46 -20.78 -4.05 -0.99
N LEU A 47 -19.58 -3.78 -1.47
CA LEU A 47 -18.78 -2.65 -1.02
C LEU A 47 -18.94 -1.48 -1.98
N LEU A 48 -19.58 -0.41 -1.53
CA LEU A 48 -19.73 0.84 -2.29
C LEU A 48 -18.66 1.83 -1.82
N GLN A 49 -17.96 2.46 -2.76
CA GLN A 49 -16.97 3.49 -2.46
C GLN A 49 -17.20 4.76 -3.26
N ARG A 50 -17.13 5.91 -2.58
CA ARG A 50 -16.95 7.22 -3.22
C ARG A 50 -15.46 7.47 -3.39
N ILE A 51 -15.02 7.58 -4.64
CA ILE A 51 -13.63 7.85 -4.98
C ILE A 51 -13.28 9.29 -4.59
N ASN A 52 -12.15 9.48 -3.92
CA ASN A 52 -11.64 10.81 -3.60
C ASN A 52 -11.01 11.47 -4.83
N SER A 53 -11.83 12.18 -5.60
CA SER A 53 -11.42 12.85 -6.83
C SER A 53 -10.47 14.05 -6.63
N ASN A 54 -10.19 14.45 -5.38
CA ASN A 54 -9.16 15.45 -5.10
C ASN A 54 -7.76 14.84 -5.10
N ILE A 55 -7.64 13.57 -4.71
CA ILE A 55 -6.38 12.82 -4.74
C ILE A 55 -6.23 12.12 -6.08
N PHE A 56 -7.29 11.47 -6.55
CA PHE A 56 -7.33 10.78 -7.84
C PHE A 56 -8.06 11.63 -8.87
N SER A 57 -7.34 12.57 -9.49
CA SER A 57 -7.93 13.46 -10.50
C SER A 57 -8.27 12.73 -11.81
N ASP A 58 -7.52 11.69 -12.16
CA ASP A 58 -7.78 10.82 -13.31
C ASP A 58 -8.51 9.53 -12.86
N VAL A 59 -9.82 9.65 -12.64
CA VAL A 59 -10.67 8.52 -12.22
C VAL A 59 -10.77 7.45 -13.31
N ASP A 60 -10.70 7.83 -14.58
CA ASP A 60 -10.74 6.88 -15.70
C ASP A 60 -9.47 6.04 -15.72
N GLY A 61 -8.29 6.65 -15.62
CA GLY A 61 -7.01 5.95 -15.49
C GLY A 61 -6.97 5.01 -14.28
N LEU A 62 -7.42 5.48 -13.11
CA LEU A 62 -7.55 4.69 -11.89
C LEU A 62 -8.40 3.42 -12.11
N MET A 63 -9.61 3.58 -12.65
CA MET A 63 -10.53 2.45 -12.82
C MET A 63 -10.10 1.51 -13.95
N ASN A 64 -9.42 2.02 -14.98
CA ASN A 64 -8.81 1.19 -16.02
C ASN A 64 -7.68 0.32 -15.46
N ASN A 65 -6.82 0.86 -14.60
CA ASN A 65 -5.77 0.09 -13.92
C ASN A 65 -6.40 -1.04 -13.09
N ILE A 66 -7.38 -0.72 -12.25
CA ILE A 66 -8.05 -1.68 -11.38
C ILE A 66 -8.72 -2.79 -12.20
N LEU A 67 -9.51 -2.44 -13.23
CA LEU A 67 -10.14 -3.43 -14.10
C LEU A 67 -9.11 -4.32 -14.81
N GLY A 68 -8.04 -3.74 -15.34
CA GLY A 68 -7.00 -4.47 -16.06
C GLY A 68 -6.29 -5.47 -15.16
N VAL A 69 -5.87 -5.02 -13.97
CA VAL A 69 -5.16 -5.85 -12.99
C VAL A 69 -6.06 -6.93 -12.42
N THR A 70 -7.25 -6.59 -11.94
CA THR A 70 -8.19 -7.57 -11.38
C THR A 70 -8.61 -8.63 -12.40
N SER A 71 -8.92 -8.25 -13.63
CA SER A 71 -9.29 -9.22 -14.68
C SER A 71 -8.15 -10.19 -14.98
N TYR A 72 -6.92 -9.69 -15.05
CA TYR A 72 -5.73 -10.51 -15.28
C TYR A 72 -5.43 -11.44 -14.10
N LEU A 73 -5.53 -10.93 -12.87
CA LEU A 73 -5.39 -11.74 -11.65
C LEU A 73 -6.41 -12.87 -11.61
N ARG A 74 -7.68 -12.60 -11.96
CA ARG A 74 -8.72 -13.64 -12.00
C ARG A 74 -8.34 -14.81 -12.92
N GLU A 75 -7.77 -14.53 -14.09
CA GLU A 75 -7.29 -15.57 -15.02
C GLU A 75 -6.13 -16.36 -14.41
N LYS A 76 -5.16 -15.69 -13.78
CA LYS A 76 -4.00 -16.34 -13.14
C LYS A 76 -4.38 -17.19 -11.95
N ILE A 77 -5.26 -16.68 -11.07
CA ILE A 77 -5.79 -17.38 -9.90
C ILE A 77 -6.54 -18.65 -10.35
N ALA A 78 -7.44 -18.53 -11.32
CA ALA A 78 -8.18 -19.68 -11.86
C ALA A 78 -7.23 -20.72 -12.48
N ALA A 79 -6.21 -20.29 -13.23
CA ALA A 79 -5.24 -21.19 -13.87
C ALA A 79 -4.41 -22.00 -12.86
N ARG A 80 -4.16 -21.46 -11.66
CA ARG A 80 -3.50 -22.19 -10.56
C ARG A 80 -4.46 -22.94 -9.63
N GLY A 81 -5.76 -22.96 -9.94
CA GLY A 81 -6.78 -23.67 -9.17
C GLY A 81 -7.26 -22.96 -7.90
N GLY A 82 -7.03 -21.64 -7.80
CA GLY A 82 -7.55 -20.81 -6.73
C GLY A 82 -9.00 -20.37 -6.96
N ASP A 83 -9.52 -19.53 -6.07
CA ASP A 83 -10.86 -18.93 -6.11
C ASP A 83 -10.78 -17.43 -6.47
N PRO A 84 -11.02 -17.04 -7.74
CA PRO A 84 -10.97 -15.65 -8.16
C PRO A 84 -11.98 -14.73 -7.48
N ASP A 85 -13.06 -15.26 -6.92
CA ASP A 85 -14.09 -14.47 -6.24
C ASP A 85 -13.70 -14.16 -4.78
N ARG A 86 -12.68 -14.84 -4.25
CA ARG A 86 -12.11 -14.60 -2.92
C ARG A 86 -10.70 -14.04 -2.94
N GLU A 87 -9.90 -14.33 -3.96
CA GLU A 87 -8.47 -14.00 -4.00
C GLU A 87 -8.14 -12.69 -4.76
N THR A 88 -9.14 -12.03 -5.36
CA THR A 88 -8.97 -10.68 -5.94
C THR A 88 -10.29 -9.89 -5.95
N LEU A 89 -10.20 -8.56 -6.03
CA LEU A 89 -11.37 -7.69 -6.10
C LEU A 89 -12.14 -7.90 -7.41
N THR A 90 -13.47 -7.83 -7.31
CA THR A 90 -14.36 -7.92 -8.48
C THR A 90 -15.21 -6.67 -8.58
N VAL A 91 -14.95 -5.84 -9.60
CA VAL A 91 -15.73 -4.63 -9.88
C VAL A 91 -17.11 -5.02 -10.44
N ILE A 92 -18.16 -4.53 -9.81
CA ILE A 92 -19.52 -4.59 -10.36
C ILE A 92 -19.73 -3.36 -11.23
N LYS A 93 -19.97 -3.59 -12.52
CA LYS A 93 -20.16 -2.53 -13.51
C LYS A 93 -21.52 -1.86 -13.36
N THR A 94 -21.62 -0.64 -13.91
CA THR A 94 -22.89 0.05 -14.10
C THR A 94 -23.78 -0.67 -15.12
N LYS A 95 -25.07 -0.34 -15.18
CA LYS A 95 -26.03 -0.93 -16.14
C LYS A 95 -25.64 -0.72 -17.60
N ASP A 96 -24.95 0.38 -17.91
CA ASP A 96 -24.37 0.68 -19.22
C ASP A 96 -22.95 0.12 -19.42
N GLY A 97 -22.40 -0.58 -18.43
CA GLY A 97 -21.13 -1.32 -18.55
C GLY A 97 -19.87 -0.53 -18.16
N ALA A 98 -20.01 0.68 -17.63
CA ALA A 98 -18.90 1.48 -17.11
C ALA A 98 -18.38 0.92 -15.75
N PRO A 99 -17.10 1.16 -15.41
CA PRO A 99 -16.52 0.69 -14.15
C PRO A 99 -16.99 1.46 -12.90
N TYR A 100 -17.50 2.67 -13.09
CA TYR A 100 -17.94 3.55 -12.01
C TYR A 100 -19.09 4.44 -12.50
N TYR A 101 -19.86 4.99 -11.57
CA TYR A 101 -20.96 5.92 -11.81
C TYR A 101 -20.57 7.32 -11.32
N LYS A 102 -20.84 8.35 -12.13
CA LYS A 102 -20.68 9.74 -11.72
C LYS A 102 -22.04 10.35 -11.41
N ASP A 103 -22.24 10.81 -10.19
CA ASP A 103 -23.48 11.44 -9.77
C ASP A 103 -23.62 12.89 -10.29
N ALA A 104 -24.79 13.49 -10.07
CA ALA A 104 -25.09 14.86 -10.51
C ALA A 104 -24.27 15.94 -9.77
N GLU A 105 -23.70 15.63 -8.61
CA GLU A 105 -22.82 16.50 -7.82
C GLU A 105 -21.34 16.32 -8.22
N GLY A 106 -21.05 15.41 -9.15
CA GLY A 106 -19.71 15.10 -9.64
C GLY A 106 -18.96 14.06 -8.81
N GLY A 107 -19.59 13.44 -7.81
CA GLY A 107 -19.02 12.32 -7.06
C GLY A 107 -18.88 11.07 -7.92
N CYS A 108 -17.71 10.44 -7.90
CA CYS A 108 -17.46 9.18 -8.60
C CYS A 108 -17.60 8.00 -7.65
N TRP A 109 -18.41 7.01 -8.04
CA TRP A 109 -18.79 5.87 -7.21
C TRP A 109 -18.45 4.56 -7.91
N ARG A 110 -17.86 3.61 -7.18
CA ARG A 110 -17.61 2.25 -7.67
C ARG A 110 -18.16 1.23 -6.70
N VAL A 111 -18.41 0.01 -7.20
CA VAL A 111 -18.88 -1.10 -6.38
C VAL A 111 -17.98 -2.32 -6.58
N TYR A 112 -17.63 -2.97 -5.48
CA TYR A 112 -17.02 -4.29 -5.48
C TYR A 112 -17.98 -5.34 -4.91
N VAL A 113 -17.82 -6.58 -5.36
CA VAL A 113 -18.30 -7.75 -4.61
C VAL A 113 -17.68 -7.72 -3.22
N PHE A 114 -18.50 -7.96 -2.19
CA PHE A 114 -17.99 -8.07 -0.82
C PHE A 114 -17.42 -9.48 -0.61
N ILE A 115 -16.16 -9.57 -0.19
CA ILE A 115 -15.50 -10.86 0.09
C ILE A 115 -15.83 -11.27 1.53
N GLU A 116 -16.76 -12.23 1.66
CA GLU A 116 -17.26 -12.71 2.95
C GLU A 116 -16.26 -13.60 3.69
N ASP A 117 -16.49 -13.79 5.00
CA ASP A 117 -15.69 -14.64 5.89
C ASP A 117 -14.21 -14.23 5.94
N THR A 118 -13.96 -12.91 5.93
CA THR A 118 -12.62 -12.33 6.05
C THR A 118 -12.53 -11.35 7.22
N ILE A 119 -11.32 -11.18 7.72
CA ILE A 119 -10.95 -10.17 8.72
C ILE A 119 -9.80 -9.31 8.18
N THR A 120 -9.69 -8.09 8.68
CA THR A 120 -8.57 -7.20 8.38
C THR A 120 -7.77 -6.95 9.65
N LEU A 121 -6.47 -7.21 9.62
CA LEU A 121 -5.58 -6.98 10.75
C LEU A 121 -5.00 -5.56 10.69
N GLN A 122 -5.12 -4.80 11.78
CA GLN A 122 -4.45 -3.49 11.90
C GLN A 122 -2.97 -3.62 12.25
N SER A 123 -2.60 -4.73 12.89
CA SER A 123 -1.23 -5.10 13.23
C SER A 123 -1.12 -6.62 13.26
N ALA A 124 0.06 -7.15 12.97
CA ALA A 124 0.27 -8.59 13.05
C ALA A 124 0.15 -9.07 14.50
N ARG A 125 -0.46 -10.24 14.69
CA ARG A 125 -0.61 -10.88 16.01
C ARG A 125 0.51 -11.88 16.24
N THR A 126 1.00 -12.49 15.17
CA THR A 126 2.04 -13.53 15.17
C THR A 126 2.98 -13.36 13.99
N ASN A 127 4.11 -14.08 14.00
CA ASN A 127 4.99 -14.17 12.83
C ASN A 127 4.30 -14.85 11.64
N ASP A 128 3.35 -15.77 11.89
CA ASP A 128 2.61 -16.45 10.82
C ASP A 128 1.70 -15.48 10.06
N ASP A 129 1.10 -14.49 10.74
CA ASP A 129 0.36 -13.40 10.08
C ASP A 129 1.27 -12.62 9.12
N LEU A 130 2.52 -12.36 9.51
CA LEU A 130 3.49 -11.65 8.67
C LEU A 130 4.01 -12.49 7.51
N ILE A 131 4.26 -13.78 7.73
CA ILE A 131 4.61 -14.71 6.65
C ILE A 131 3.45 -14.76 5.66
N SER A 132 2.22 -14.87 6.13
CA SER A 132 1.03 -14.91 5.28
C SER A 132 0.83 -13.60 4.50
N CYS A 133 1.01 -12.45 5.14
CA CYS A 133 0.96 -11.15 4.49
C CYS A 133 2.07 -10.99 3.43
N GLY A 134 3.30 -11.38 3.76
CA GLY A 134 4.41 -11.44 2.81
C GLY A 134 4.07 -12.33 1.62
N SER A 135 3.46 -13.50 1.87
CA SER A 135 3.02 -14.41 0.83
C SER A 135 1.95 -13.83 -0.09
N ALA A 136 1.01 -13.04 0.44
CA ALA A 136 -0.02 -12.37 -0.35
C ALA A 136 0.60 -11.34 -1.31
N PHE A 137 1.48 -10.46 -0.83
CA PHE A 137 2.14 -9.47 -1.69
C PHE A 137 3.18 -10.09 -2.64
N GLY A 138 3.92 -11.11 -2.20
CA GLY A 138 4.82 -11.87 -3.06
C GLY A 138 4.06 -12.63 -4.16
N GLY A 139 2.90 -13.19 -3.83
CA GLY A 139 1.98 -13.81 -4.76
C GLY A 139 1.38 -12.82 -5.77
N PHE A 140 1.01 -11.62 -5.31
CA PHE A 140 0.56 -10.53 -6.17
C PHE A 140 1.63 -10.14 -7.19
N LEU A 141 2.88 -9.96 -6.75
CA LEU A 141 4.03 -9.73 -7.62
C LEU A 141 4.21 -10.84 -8.66
N ARG A 142 4.18 -12.11 -8.23
CA ARG A 142 4.31 -13.29 -9.10
C ARG A 142 3.21 -13.33 -10.14
N ASP A 143 1.96 -13.18 -9.71
CA ASP A 143 0.80 -13.33 -10.58
C ASP A 143 0.76 -12.21 -11.64
N LEU A 144 1.37 -11.04 -11.36
CA LEU A 144 1.51 -9.91 -12.28
C LEU A 144 2.87 -9.82 -13.01
N ALA A 145 3.77 -10.80 -12.86
CA ALA A 145 5.13 -10.70 -13.40
C ALA A 145 5.19 -10.48 -14.93
N ASP A 146 4.23 -11.04 -15.67
CA ASP A 146 4.11 -10.88 -17.13
C ASP A 146 3.15 -9.75 -17.56
N TYR A 147 2.54 -9.03 -16.61
CA TYR A 147 1.67 -7.89 -16.92
C TYR A 147 2.52 -6.71 -17.39
N LYS A 148 2.14 -6.09 -18.51
CA LYS A 148 2.83 -4.94 -19.08
C LYS A 148 2.59 -3.69 -18.23
N ALA A 149 3.50 -3.41 -17.31
CA ALA A 149 3.37 -2.28 -16.39
C ALA A 149 3.14 -0.96 -17.12
N GLU A 150 3.80 -0.75 -18.26
CA GLU A 150 3.70 0.46 -19.08
C GLU A 150 2.30 0.76 -19.63
N THR A 151 1.35 -0.19 -19.55
CA THR A 151 -0.05 0.07 -19.95
C THR A 151 -0.89 0.69 -18.83
N LEU A 152 -0.37 0.75 -17.60
CA LEU A 152 -1.06 1.37 -16.47
C LEU A 152 -0.83 2.88 -16.42
N ALA A 153 -1.86 3.62 -16.04
CA ALA A 153 -1.76 5.04 -15.77
C ALA A 153 -1.01 5.30 -14.44
N GLU A 154 -0.23 6.37 -14.39
CA GLU A 154 0.35 6.88 -13.15
C GLU A 154 -0.69 7.75 -12.44
N VAL A 155 -1.51 7.12 -11.60
CA VAL A 155 -2.67 7.73 -10.91
C VAL A 155 -2.28 8.82 -9.90
N ILE A 156 -1.08 8.70 -9.31
CA ILE A 156 -0.45 9.74 -8.51
C ILE A 156 0.99 9.91 -9.02
N PRO A 157 1.27 10.96 -9.81
CA PRO A 157 2.60 11.22 -10.32
C PRO A 157 3.63 11.33 -9.21
N ASP A 158 4.81 10.73 -9.45
CA ASP A 158 5.96 10.80 -8.56
C ASP A 158 5.71 10.27 -7.15
N PHE A 159 4.79 9.30 -6.99
CA PHE A 159 4.35 8.84 -5.67
C PHE A 159 5.53 8.40 -4.78
N HIS A 160 6.37 7.48 -5.28
CA HIS A 160 7.60 6.99 -4.65
C HIS A 160 8.88 7.53 -5.31
N ASN A 161 8.82 8.77 -5.81
CA ASN A 161 10.00 9.47 -6.31
C ASN A 161 10.71 10.17 -5.13
N THR A 162 11.46 9.38 -4.34
CA THR A 162 12.15 9.88 -3.14
C THR A 162 13.07 11.08 -3.41
N PRO A 163 13.80 11.18 -4.55
CA PRO A 163 14.56 12.39 -4.88
C PRO A 163 13.68 13.66 -4.93
N LYS A 164 12.51 13.61 -5.57
CA LYS A 164 11.56 14.73 -5.56
C LYS A 164 11.00 15.01 -4.17
N ARG A 165 10.81 13.99 -3.33
CA ARG A 165 10.43 14.19 -1.92
C ARG A 165 11.53 14.92 -1.13
N MET A 166 12.80 14.62 -1.40
CA MET A 166 13.93 15.36 -0.83
C MET A 166 14.00 16.81 -1.31
N GLU A 167 13.70 17.08 -2.59
CA GLU A 167 13.59 18.45 -3.12
C GLU A 167 12.47 19.23 -2.43
N ALA A 168 11.30 18.61 -2.25
CA ALA A 168 10.19 19.19 -1.53
C ALA A 168 10.57 19.53 -0.07
N LEU A 169 11.26 18.63 0.63
CA LEU A 169 11.75 18.88 1.98
C LEU A 169 12.72 20.08 2.02
N LYS A 170 13.72 20.12 1.13
CA LYS A 170 14.69 21.23 1.05
C LYS A 170 13.98 22.56 0.81
N LYS A 171 12.94 22.56 -0.04
CA LYS A 171 12.11 23.74 -0.27
C LYS A 171 11.34 24.15 0.99
N ALA A 172 10.68 23.22 1.67
CA ALA A 172 9.94 23.51 2.90
C ALA A 172 10.84 24.06 4.02
N ILE A 173 12.06 23.54 4.15
CA ILE A 173 13.08 24.07 5.08
C ILE A 173 13.47 25.51 4.72
N ALA A 174 13.66 25.81 3.44
CA ALA A 174 14.06 27.15 3.00
C ALA A 174 12.94 28.18 3.13
N GLU A 175 11.68 27.78 2.91
CA GLU A 175 10.51 28.64 3.04
C GLU A 175 10.11 28.85 4.50
N ASP A 176 10.28 27.83 5.36
CA ASP A 176 9.95 27.80 6.79
C ASP A 176 8.65 28.54 7.12
N LYS A 177 7.58 28.24 6.38
CA LYS A 177 6.29 28.97 6.41
C LYS A 177 5.73 29.12 7.82
N MET A 178 5.99 28.14 8.68
CA MET A 178 5.49 28.07 10.04
C MET A 178 6.52 28.49 11.11
N GLY A 179 7.75 28.83 10.73
CA GLY A 179 8.82 29.15 11.68
C GLY A 179 9.25 27.95 12.54
N ARG A 180 9.08 26.73 12.03
CA ARG A 180 9.27 25.46 12.74
C ARG A 180 10.66 24.86 12.51
N ALA A 181 11.37 25.25 11.45
CA ALA A 181 12.64 24.61 11.07
C ALA A 181 13.70 24.64 12.19
N ALA A 182 13.79 25.76 12.93
CA ALA A 182 14.74 25.91 14.03
C ALA A 182 14.49 24.93 15.19
N SER A 183 13.27 24.42 15.37
CA SER A 183 12.94 23.47 16.44
C SER A 183 13.14 22.01 16.08
N VAL A 184 13.49 21.70 14.82
CA VAL A 184 13.63 20.33 14.29
C VAL A 184 14.93 20.14 13.51
N LYS A 185 15.99 20.80 13.98
CA LYS A 185 17.30 20.78 13.31
C LYS A 185 17.87 19.37 13.21
N ASP A 186 17.73 18.56 14.25
CA ASP A 186 18.28 17.20 14.27
C ASP A 186 17.58 16.31 13.23
N GLU A 187 16.26 16.44 13.07
CA GLU A 187 15.50 15.73 12.03
C GLU A 187 15.89 16.21 10.62
N ILE A 188 16.09 17.52 10.44
CA ILE A 188 16.57 18.08 9.16
C ILE A 188 17.97 17.54 8.83
N ASP A 189 18.90 17.61 9.78
CA ASP A 189 20.29 17.15 9.58
C ASP A 189 20.32 15.63 9.30
N PHE A 190 19.47 14.85 9.97
CA PHE A 190 19.30 13.42 9.71
C PHE A 190 18.87 13.16 8.26
N ALA A 191 17.92 13.93 7.75
CA ALA A 191 17.42 13.80 6.38
C ALA A 191 18.46 14.21 5.33
N LEU A 192 19.10 15.37 5.53
CA LEU A 192 20.11 15.87 4.59
C LEU A 192 21.34 14.97 4.51
N ALA A 193 21.77 14.37 5.62
CA ALA A 193 22.88 13.42 5.66
C ALA A 193 22.63 12.15 4.82
N ARG A 194 21.36 11.82 4.52
CA ARG A 194 20.94 10.61 3.78
C ARG A 194 20.42 10.92 2.39
N ASN A 195 20.74 12.10 1.83
CA ASN A 195 20.29 12.48 0.49
C ASN A 195 20.67 11.45 -0.59
N GLU A 196 21.84 10.83 -0.49
CA GLU A 196 22.32 9.81 -1.45
C GLU A 196 21.56 8.48 -1.38
N LEU A 197 20.79 8.24 -0.30
CA LEU A 197 19.93 7.06 -0.20
C LEU A 197 18.71 7.19 -1.13
N ALA A 198 18.21 8.41 -1.32
CA ALA A 198 16.94 8.67 -1.99
C ALA A 198 16.90 8.18 -3.44
N SER A 199 18.01 8.25 -4.18
CA SER A 199 18.00 7.93 -5.62
C SER A 199 18.25 6.46 -5.94
N LYS A 200 18.62 5.60 -4.97
CA LYS A 200 19.12 4.24 -5.29
C LYS A 200 18.15 3.41 -6.13
N ILE A 201 16.86 3.44 -5.83
CA ILE A 201 15.85 2.68 -6.60
C ILE A 201 15.58 3.36 -7.96
N THR A 202 15.44 4.69 -8.00
CA THR A 202 15.20 5.42 -9.26
C THR A 202 16.37 5.31 -10.22
N ASP A 203 17.60 5.31 -9.71
CA ASP A 203 18.82 5.12 -10.49
C ASP A 203 18.90 3.69 -11.03
N ALA A 204 18.55 2.69 -10.22
CA ALA A 204 18.54 1.29 -10.63
C ALA A 204 17.46 0.99 -11.69
N LEU A 205 16.26 1.58 -11.55
CA LEU A 205 15.21 1.55 -12.58
C LEU A 205 15.69 2.21 -13.88
N SER A 206 16.27 3.41 -13.79
CA SER A 206 16.75 4.17 -14.96
C SER A 206 17.91 3.47 -15.67
N ALA A 207 18.77 2.78 -14.91
CA ALA A 207 19.87 1.98 -15.44
C ALA A 207 19.42 0.60 -15.97
N GLY A 208 18.18 0.20 -15.72
CA GLY A 208 17.65 -1.12 -16.10
C GLY A 208 18.29 -2.29 -15.33
N THR A 209 18.91 -2.03 -14.17
CA THR A 209 19.48 -3.10 -13.32
C THR A 209 18.42 -3.80 -12.47
N ILE A 210 17.26 -3.16 -12.31
CA ILE A 210 16.02 -3.75 -11.81
C ILE A 210 14.87 -3.45 -12.78
N PRO A 211 13.88 -4.34 -12.91
CA PRO A 211 12.77 -4.17 -13.85
C PRO A 211 11.72 -3.18 -13.35
N LEU A 212 11.03 -2.54 -14.30
CA LEU A 212 9.75 -1.88 -14.06
C LEU A 212 8.66 -2.94 -13.91
N ARG A 213 7.78 -2.80 -12.92
CA ARG A 213 6.72 -3.77 -12.60
C ARG A 213 5.40 -3.08 -12.30
N VAL A 214 4.31 -3.85 -12.33
CA VAL A 214 3.07 -3.45 -11.67
C VAL A 214 3.29 -3.56 -10.17
N THR A 215 3.04 -2.48 -9.43
CA THR A 215 3.16 -2.45 -7.97
C THR A 215 1.92 -1.90 -7.30
N HIS A 216 1.71 -2.28 -6.05
CA HIS A 216 0.59 -1.83 -5.22
C HIS A 216 0.79 -0.41 -4.68
N ASN A 217 2.02 -0.09 -4.26
CA ASN A 217 2.49 1.16 -3.69
C ASN A 217 1.88 1.54 -2.31
N ASP A 218 1.09 0.67 -1.69
CA ASP A 218 0.57 0.87 -0.32
C ASP A 218 0.37 -0.48 0.38
N THR A 219 1.46 -1.13 0.77
CA THR A 219 1.49 -2.54 1.16
C THR A 219 1.36 -2.74 2.67
N LYS A 220 0.53 -1.91 3.30
CA LYS A 220 0.18 -2.06 4.71
C LYS A 220 -0.56 -3.37 4.94
N LEU A 221 -0.37 -3.95 6.13
CA LEU A 221 -1.04 -5.20 6.53
C LEU A 221 -2.57 -5.12 6.42
N ASN A 222 -3.16 -3.94 6.68
CA ASN A 222 -4.61 -3.77 6.59
C ASN A 222 -5.14 -3.65 5.15
N ASN A 223 -4.25 -3.69 4.14
CA ASN A 223 -4.57 -3.84 2.73
C ASN A 223 -4.55 -5.32 2.28
N THR A 224 -4.58 -6.26 3.23
CA THR A 224 -4.89 -7.66 2.95
C THR A 224 -6.16 -8.10 3.69
N LEU A 225 -6.92 -8.99 3.05
CA LEU A 225 -8.01 -9.74 3.67
C LEU A 225 -7.49 -11.09 4.12
N VAL A 226 -7.71 -11.39 5.40
CA VAL A 226 -7.35 -12.65 6.03
C VAL A 226 -8.58 -13.53 6.11
N ASP A 227 -8.50 -14.76 5.64
CA ASP A 227 -9.56 -15.75 5.77
C ASP A 227 -9.84 -16.05 7.25
N ALA A 228 -11.11 -15.97 7.66
CA ALA A 228 -11.49 -16.13 9.06
C ALA A 228 -11.29 -17.56 9.58
N GLU A 229 -11.28 -18.57 8.71
CA GLU A 229 -11.09 -19.98 9.07
C GLU A 229 -9.61 -20.36 9.03
N THR A 230 -8.95 -20.14 7.89
CA THR A 230 -7.55 -20.59 7.70
C THR A 230 -6.53 -19.64 8.33
N GLN A 231 -6.91 -18.39 8.61
CA GLN A 231 -6.02 -17.31 9.04
C GLN A 231 -4.97 -16.92 8.00
N GLU A 232 -5.17 -17.26 6.73
CA GLU A 232 -4.27 -16.89 5.63
C GLU A 232 -4.72 -15.59 4.95
N CYS A 233 -3.77 -14.74 4.54
CA CYS A 233 -4.03 -13.60 3.68
C CYS A 233 -4.39 -14.09 2.27
N ILE A 234 -5.63 -13.90 1.85
CA ILE A 234 -6.16 -14.45 0.59
C ILE A 234 -6.30 -13.39 -0.51
N CYS A 235 -6.47 -12.12 -0.18
CA CYS A 235 -6.70 -11.05 -1.16
C CYS A 235 -5.96 -9.77 -0.78
N VAL A 236 -5.24 -9.19 -1.74
CA VAL A 236 -4.74 -7.81 -1.65
C VAL A 236 -5.86 -6.87 -2.09
N ILE A 237 -6.11 -5.83 -1.30
CA ILE A 237 -7.16 -4.83 -1.51
C ILE A 237 -6.57 -3.42 -1.53
N ASP A 238 -7.41 -2.41 -1.79
CA ASP A 238 -6.98 -1.01 -1.94
C ASP A 238 -6.05 -0.78 -3.13
N LEU A 239 -6.49 -1.24 -4.29
CA LEU A 239 -5.74 -1.21 -5.55
C LEU A 239 -5.63 0.20 -6.18
N ASP A 240 -5.86 1.25 -5.42
CA ASP A 240 -5.97 2.62 -5.96
C ASP A 240 -4.65 3.22 -6.38
N THR A 241 -3.57 2.76 -5.75
CA THR A 241 -2.21 3.15 -6.10
C THR A 241 -1.54 2.08 -6.96
N VAL A 242 -2.29 1.15 -7.55
CA VAL A 242 -1.73 0.18 -8.49
C VAL A 242 -1.35 0.88 -9.79
N MET A 243 -0.05 0.94 -10.06
CA MET A 243 0.55 1.66 -11.18
C MET A 243 1.98 1.13 -11.44
N PRO A 244 2.70 1.62 -12.47
CA PRO A 244 4.07 1.21 -12.72
C PRO A 244 5.01 1.62 -11.57
N GLY A 245 5.92 0.74 -11.18
CA GLY A 245 6.90 0.99 -10.13
C GLY A 245 7.96 -0.11 -10.02
N SER A 246 8.54 -0.27 -8.83
CA SER A 246 9.49 -1.33 -8.51
C SER A 246 8.96 -2.18 -7.38
N ALA A 247 9.12 -3.52 -7.45
CA ALA A 247 8.78 -4.43 -6.35
C ALA A 247 9.40 -4.02 -5.01
N LEU A 248 10.50 -3.27 -5.06
CA LEU A 248 11.18 -2.71 -3.90
C LEU A 248 10.35 -1.67 -3.14
N TYR A 249 9.47 -0.92 -3.83
CA TYR A 249 8.55 0.00 -3.17
C TYR A 249 7.54 -0.77 -2.32
N ASP A 250 6.89 -1.77 -2.91
CA ASP A 250 5.94 -2.65 -2.23
C ASP A 250 6.60 -3.39 -1.06
N TYR A 251 7.77 -3.98 -1.28
CA TYR A 251 8.48 -4.68 -0.23
C TYR A 251 8.91 -3.72 0.91
N GLY A 252 9.48 -2.57 0.55
CA GLY A 252 9.99 -1.62 1.53
C GLY A 252 8.89 -0.98 2.38
N ASP A 253 7.76 -0.62 1.77
CA ASP A 253 6.62 -0.02 2.50
C ASP A 253 5.95 -1.03 3.43
N ALA A 254 5.91 -2.30 3.04
CA ALA A 254 5.42 -3.36 3.90
C ALA A 254 6.32 -3.53 5.14
N ILE A 255 7.64 -3.62 4.95
CA ILE A 255 8.61 -3.73 6.05
C ILE A 255 8.57 -2.52 6.99
N ARG A 256 8.45 -1.30 6.44
CA ARG A 256 8.33 -0.06 7.21
C ARG A 256 7.22 -0.17 8.26
N PHE A 257 6.09 -0.77 7.91
CA PHE A 257 4.96 -0.96 8.82
C PHE A 257 5.11 -2.24 9.68
N SER A 258 5.49 -3.35 9.06
CA SER A 258 5.41 -4.68 9.69
C SER A 258 6.56 -5.01 10.64
N ALA A 259 7.72 -4.37 10.49
CA ALA A 259 8.92 -4.65 11.27
C ALA A 259 9.19 -3.62 12.37
N SER A 260 8.21 -2.75 12.69
CA SER A 260 8.27 -1.82 13.81
C SER A 260 7.65 -2.44 15.08
N THR A 261 8.32 -2.29 16.23
CA THR A 261 7.75 -2.68 17.54
C THR A 261 6.79 -1.65 18.13
N GLY A 262 6.71 -0.45 17.55
CA GLY A 262 5.89 0.65 18.02
C GLY A 262 4.94 1.19 16.95
N ALA A 263 3.92 1.93 17.39
CA ALA A 263 3.01 2.62 16.46
C ALA A 263 3.75 3.68 15.65
N GLU A 264 3.24 3.98 14.45
CA GLU A 264 3.82 4.98 13.55
C GLU A 264 3.90 6.37 14.19
N ASP A 265 3.01 6.68 15.13
CA ASP A 265 2.95 7.96 15.83
C ASP A 265 3.32 7.86 17.32
N GLU A 266 4.07 6.82 17.74
CA GLU A 266 4.51 6.66 19.12
C GLU A 266 5.42 7.82 19.56
N THR A 267 5.08 8.42 20.68
CA THR A 267 5.81 9.55 21.29
C THR A 267 7.01 9.11 22.11
N ASP A 268 6.97 7.90 22.67
CA ASP A 268 8.07 7.28 23.40
C ASP A 268 8.91 6.41 22.46
N LEU A 269 9.95 7.03 21.88
CA LEU A 269 10.85 6.38 20.92
C LEU A 269 11.60 5.18 21.49
N THR A 270 11.63 4.96 22.81
CA THR A 270 12.25 3.76 23.39
C THR A 270 11.48 2.48 23.04
N LYS A 271 10.19 2.60 22.69
CA LYS A 271 9.34 1.50 22.24
C LYS A 271 9.42 1.24 20.74
N VAL A 272 10.07 2.13 19.98
CA VAL A 272 10.16 2.04 18.52
C VAL A 272 11.52 1.46 18.14
N ASN A 273 11.51 0.20 17.75
CA ASN A 273 12.69 -0.51 17.27
C ASN A 273 12.37 -1.27 15.99
N PHE A 274 13.37 -1.37 15.11
CA PHE A 274 13.30 -2.29 13.99
C PHE A 274 13.60 -3.72 14.48
N ASP A 275 12.63 -4.61 14.33
CA ASP A 275 12.70 -6.01 14.74
C ASP A 275 13.11 -6.91 13.56
N LEU A 276 14.30 -7.51 13.67
CA LEU A 276 14.86 -8.36 12.63
C LEU A 276 14.07 -9.67 12.44
N GLY A 277 13.41 -10.18 13.48
CA GLY A 277 12.58 -11.38 13.41
C GLY A 277 11.28 -11.13 12.63
N LEU A 278 10.65 -9.96 12.83
CA LEU A 278 9.50 -9.54 12.04
C LEU A 278 9.88 -9.30 10.58
N PHE A 279 11.07 -8.71 10.34
CA PHE A 279 11.65 -8.58 9.01
C PHE A 279 11.87 -9.95 8.33
N GLU A 280 12.49 -10.91 9.02
CA GLU A 280 12.71 -12.26 8.49
C GLU A 280 11.39 -12.97 8.17
N ALA A 281 10.38 -12.84 9.05
CA ALA A 281 9.06 -13.44 8.84
C ALA A 281 8.37 -12.94 7.56
N PHE A 282 8.25 -11.61 7.39
CA PHE A 282 7.65 -11.04 6.18
C PHE A 282 8.47 -11.37 4.92
N THR A 283 9.79 -11.19 4.99
CA THR A 283 10.71 -11.43 3.88
C THR A 283 10.64 -12.87 3.38
N LYS A 284 10.51 -13.82 4.31
CA LYS A 284 10.36 -15.24 3.96
C LYS A 284 9.11 -15.47 3.12
N GLY A 285 7.94 -15.04 3.60
CA GLY A 285 6.69 -15.19 2.85
C GLY A 285 6.74 -14.52 1.48
N TYR A 286 7.29 -13.30 1.42
CA TYR A 286 7.40 -12.53 0.18
C TYR A 286 8.28 -13.21 -0.87
N ILE A 287 9.51 -13.63 -0.50
CA ILE A 287 10.43 -14.27 -1.43
C ILE A 287 9.92 -15.65 -1.86
N GLU A 288 9.42 -16.46 -0.93
CA GLU A 288 8.90 -17.80 -1.24
C GLU A 288 7.68 -17.72 -2.18
N ALA A 289 6.73 -16.82 -1.92
CA ALA A 289 5.54 -16.67 -2.75
C ALA A 289 5.82 -15.98 -4.09
N SER A 290 6.90 -15.18 -4.21
CA SER A 290 7.29 -14.58 -5.49
C SER A 290 7.58 -15.61 -6.60
N GLY A 291 7.79 -16.88 -6.24
CA GLY A 291 7.93 -17.98 -7.20
C GLY A 291 9.12 -17.83 -8.15
N GLY A 292 10.17 -17.12 -7.73
CA GLY A 292 11.34 -16.83 -8.55
C GLY A 292 11.17 -15.67 -9.53
N SER A 293 10.10 -14.88 -9.40
CA SER A 293 9.86 -13.70 -10.24
C SER A 293 10.80 -12.54 -9.90
N LEU A 294 11.38 -12.52 -8.70
CA LEU A 294 12.36 -11.51 -8.27
C LEU A 294 13.73 -11.77 -8.88
N THR A 295 14.34 -10.70 -9.40
CA THR A 295 15.71 -10.73 -9.91
C THR A 295 16.74 -10.66 -8.78
N ASN A 296 17.98 -11.06 -9.06
CA ASN A 296 19.11 -10.86 -8.13
C ASN A 296 19.34 -9.38 -7.78
N GLY A 297 19.17 -8.49 -8.75
CA GLY A 297 19.28 -7.04 -8.54
C GLY A 297 18.26 -6.55 -7.52
N GLU A 298 16.99 -6.96 -7.67
CA GLU A 298 15.95 -6.62 -6.70
C GLU A 298 16.24 -7.21 -5.32
N MET A 299 16.55 -8.50 -5.22
CA MET A 299 16.84 -9.12 -3.92
C MET A 299 17.99 -8.43 -3.19
N SER A 300 19.06 -8.05 -3.91
CA SER A 300 20.20 -7.34 -3.32
C SER A 300 19.84 -5.95 -2.77
N LEU A 301 18.80 -5.32 -3.29
CA LEU A 301 18.34 -4.01 -2.88
C LEU A 301 17.22 -4.05 -1.84
N MET A 302 16.69 -5.22 -1.48
CA MET A 302 15.59 -5.36 -0.50
C MET A 302 15.88 -4.65 0.84
N PRO A 303 17.05 -4.84 1.49
CA PRO A 303 17.37 -4.10 2.72
C PRO A 303 17.40 -2.58 2.53
N THR A 304 18.00 -2.12 1.42
CA THR A 304 18.04 -0.70 1.07
C THR A 304 16.63 -0.15 0.80
N ALA A 305 15.74 -0.95 0.21
CA ALA A 305 14.38 -0.56 -0.08
C ALA A 305 13.55 -0.32 1.19
N ALA A 306 13.68 -1.20 2.19
CA ALA A 306 13.07 -0.98 3.51
C ALA A 306 13.52 0.35 4.13
N MET A 307 14.80 0.68 4.03
CA MET A 307 15.32 1.97 4.50
C MET A 307 14.76 3.15 3.68
N ILE A 308 14.74 3.06 2.35
CA ILE A 308 14.24 4.13 1.48
C ILE A 308 12.77 4.41 1.73
N MET A 309 11.92 3.38 1.81
CA MET A 309 10.48 3.57 2.02
C MET A 309 10.17 4.14 3.40
N THR A 310 10.91 3.70 4.43
CA THR A 310 10.82 4.29 5.77
C THR A 310 11.30 5.75 5.78
N PHE A 311 12.42 6.01 5.12
CA PHE A 311 13.01 7.34 5.01
C PHE A 311 12.10 8.30 4.24
N GLU A 312 11.57 7.89 3.08
CA GLU A 312 10.64 8.65 2.26
C GLU A 312 9.40 9.06 3.06
N CYS A 313 8.82 8.12 3.80
CA CYS A 313 7.67 8.41 4.65
C CYS A 313 8.03 9.44 5.75
N GLY A 314 9.19 9.27 6.40
CA GLY A 314 9.71 10.20 7.40
C GLY A 314 9.89 11.63 6.86
N ILE A 315 10.51 11.78 5.69
CA ILE A 315 10.71 13.11 5.08
C ILE A 315 9.39 13.73 4.61
N ARG A 316 8.41 12.93 4.20
CA ARG A 316 7.05 13.42 3.87
C ARG A 316 6.36 13.97 5.12
N PHE A 317 6.45 13.28 6.26
CA PHE A 317 5.93 13.78 7.53
C PHE A 317 6.65 15.06 7.99
N LEU A 318 7.97 15.11 7.88
CA LEU A 318 8.74 16.30 8.23
C LEU A 318 8.37 17.50 7.34
N THR A 319 8.25 17.27 6.03
CA THR A 319 7.84 18.30 5.06
C THR A 319 6.47 18.84 5.44
N ASP A 320 5.49 17.96 5.67
CA ASP A 320 4.13 18.38 6.01
C ASP A 320 4.09 19.15 7.35
N TYR A 321 4.86 18.72 8.35
CA TYR A 321 5.01 19.45 9.61
C TYR A 321 5.57 20.87 9.40
N LEU A 322 6.58 21.04 8.53
CA LEU A 322 7.14 22.36 8.22
C LEU A 322 6.16 23.25 7.43
N GLU A 323 5.31 22.64 6.60
CA GLU A 323 4.31 23.35 5.78
C GLU A 323 3.00 23.64 6.53
N GLY A 324 2.82 23.13 7.74
CA GLY A 324 1.66 23.41 8.58
C GLY A 324 0.58 22.33 8.59
N ASP A 325 0.96 21.07 8.38
CA ASP A 325 0.11 19.88 8.54
C ASP A 325 -1.10 19.89 7.59
N THR A 326 -0.82 20.06 6.30
CA THR A 326 -1.84 20.27 5.24
C THR A 326 -2.15 19.01 4.43
N TYR A 327 -1.25 18.03 4.44
CA TYR A 327 -1.38 16.78 3.67
C TYR A 327 -1.89 15.64 4.54
N PHE A 328 -1.24 15.34 5.66
CA PHE A 328 -1.64 14.27 6.56
C PHE A 328 -2.60 14.79 7.63
N LYS A 329 -3.67 14.04 7.85
CA LYS A 329 -4.59 14.33 8.95
C LYS A 329 -3.86 14.20 10.29
N ILE A 330 -3.92 15.27 11.09
CA ILE A 330 -3.40 15.30 12.46
C ILE A 330 -4.55 15.20 13.47
N HIS A 331 -4.25 14.61 14.63
CA HIS A 331 -5.19 14.47 15.75
C HIS A 331 -4.71 15.20 17.01
N ARG A 332 -3.48 15.71 16.98
CA ARG A 332 -2.84 16.46 18.06
C ARG A 332 -1.76 17.40 17.49
N PRO A 333 -1.33 18.43 18.22
CA PRO A 333 -0.14 19.20 17.87
C PRO A 333 1.08 18.27 17.72
N ASN A 334 1.99 18.60 16.80
CA ASN A 334 3.23 17.86 16.51
C ASN A 334 3.06 16.41 16.02
N HIS A 335 1.85 16.00 15.66
CA HIS A 335 1.59 14.61 15.27
C HIS A 335 2.47 14.12 14.12
N ASN A 336 2.65 14.94 13.07
CA ASN A 336 3.54 14.60 11.96
C ASN A 336 5.03 14.60 12.37
N LEU A 337 5.44 15.45 13.32
CA LEU A 337 6.80 15.41 13.85
C LEU A 337 7.06 14.12 14.64
N ASP A 338 6.10 13.68 15.47
CA ASP A 338 6.19 12.39 16.16
C ASP A 338 6.33 11.24 15.15
N ARG A 339 5.49 11.24 14.10
CA ARG A 339 5.60 10.25 13.01
C ARG A 339 6.95 10.29 12.30
N CYS A 340 7.46 11.47 11.96
CA CYS A 340 8.80 11.62 11.38
C CYS A 340 9.87 10.97 12.26
N ARG A 341 9.80 11.18 13.58
CA ARG A 341 10.79 10.65 14.54
C ARG A 341 10.75 9.14 14.64
N THR A 342 9.58 8.51 14.61
CA THR A 342 9.50 7.05 14.58
C THR A 342 10.16 6.50 13.33
N GLN A 343 9.89 7.10 12.15
CA GLN A 343 10.48 6.65 10.89
C GLN A 343 12.01 6.82 10.90
N PHE A 344 12.53 7.95 11.38
CA PHE A 344 13.99 8.15 11.45
C PHE A 344 14.67 7.24 12.48
N LYS A 345 14.01 6.95 13.61
CA LYS A 345 14.50 5.94 14.55
C LYS A 345 14.59 4.55 13.90
N LEU A 346 13.59 4.16 13.11
CA LEU A 346 13.61 2.89 12.37
C LEU A 346 14.72 2.86 11.32
N VAL A 347 14.92 3.94 10.54
CA VAL A 347 16.03 4.02 9.57
C VAL A 347 17.37 3.88 10.27
N ALA A 348 17.59 4.57 11.40
CA ALA A 348 18.82 4.44 12.17
C ALA A 348 19.05 3.02 12.70
N ASP A 349 17.98 2.35 13.16
CA ASP A 349 18.07 0.96 13.59
C ASP A 349 18.36 -0.01 12.42
N MET A 350 17.78 0.23 11.24
CA MET A 350 18.07 -0.56 10.03
C MET A 350 19.52 -0.38 9.59
N GLU A 351 20.07 0.83 9.67
CA GLU A 351 21.50 1.08 9.38
C GLU A 351 22.42 0.28 10.29
N MET A 352 22.11 0.22 11.59
CA MET A 352 22.89 -0.58 12.55
C MET A 352 22.78 -2.09 12.28
N LYS A 353 21.66 -2.56 11.73
CA LYS A 353 21.37 -3.97 11.45
C LYS A 353 21.49 -4.34 9.97
N TYR A 354 22.07 -3.48 9.14
CA TYR A 354 22.05 -3.63 7.68
C TYR A 354 22.66 -4.96 7.21
N ASN A 355 23.82 -5.32 7.76
CA ASN A 355 24.49 -6.59 7.43
C ASN A 355 23.65 -7.81 7.84
N ASP A 356 22.88 -7.71 8.93
CA ASP A 356 21.99 -8.78 9.37
C ASP A 356 20.78 -8.90 8.42
N MET A 357 20.24 -7.78 7.95
CA MET A 357 19.17 -7.75 6.94
C MET A 357 19.63 -8.39 5.63
N GLU A 358 20.84 -8.05 5.15
CA GLU A 358 21.44 -8.69 3.97
C GLU A 358 21.61 -10.20 4.18
N SER A 359 22.10 -10.61 5.35
CA SER A 359 22.28 -12.02 5.69
C SER A 359 20.97 -12.81 5.71
N VAL A 360 19.89 -12.19 6.19
CA VAL A 360 18.53 -12.77 6.17
C VAL A 360 18.05 -12.97 4.74
N VAL A 361 18.14 -11.95 3.88
CA VAL A 361 17.71 -12.05 2.48
C VAL A 361 18.50 -13.13 1.74
N GLU A 362 19.82 -13.15 1.90
CA GLU A 362 20.69 -14.16 1.26
C GLU A 362 20.42 -15.59 1.76
N LYS A 363 20.15 -15.76 3.06
CA LYS A 363 19.75 -17.06 3.63
C LYS A 363 18.44 -17.55 3.02
N ILE A 364 17.43 -16.69 2.93
CA ILE A 364 16.11 -17.05 2.37
C ILE A 364 16.25 -17.37 0.88
N LYS A 365 16.94 -16.51 0.12
CA LYS A 365 17.22 -16.71 -1.31
C LYS A 365 17.82 -18.09 -1.62
N LYS A 366 18.82 -18.52 -0.84
CA LYS A 366 19.46 -19.85 -0.98
C LYS A 366 18.48 -20.99 -0.70
N ASN A 367 17.65 -20.83 0.33
CA ASN A 367 16.68 -21.86 0.74
C ASN A 367 15.51 -22.00 -0.27
N SER A 368 15.13 -20.91 -0.93
CA SER A 368 14.05 -20.90 -1.92
C SER A 368 14.47 -21.42 -3.31
N GLY A 369 15.75 -21.75 -3.53
CA GLY A 369 16.26 -22.20 -4.83
C GLY A 369 16.33 -21.10 -5.91
N ASN A 370 16.20 -19.83 -5.52
CA ASN A 370 16.29 -18.65 -6.39
C ASN A 370 17.76 -18.25 -6.64
N GLU A 371 18.58 -19.19 -7.09
CA GLU A 371 20.00 -18.95 -7.43
C GLU A 371 20.21 -18.53 -8.90
N ARG A 372 19.14 -18.31 -9.67
CA ARG A 372 19.21 -18.04 -11.12
C ARG A 372 19.50 -16.58 -11.46
#